data_AF-A0A2S6SUM0-F1
#
_entry.id   AF-A0A2S6SUM0-F1
#
_cell.length_a   1.000
_cell.length_b   1.000
_cell.length_c   1.000
_cell.angle_alpha   90.00
_cell.angle_beta   90.00
_cell.angle_gamma   90.00
#
_symmetry.space_group_name_H-M   'P 1'
#
loop_
_entity.id
_entity.type
_entity.pdbx_description
1 polymer ?
#
loop_
_entity_poly.entity_id
_entity_poly.type
_entity_poly.pdbx_seq_one_letter_code
_entity_poly.pdbx_strand_id
1 'polypeptide(L)'
;MFSYSINKLLNKSSIKFLFDIFERDQKEIKLVGGCVRDAILSRETKDLDIAARCEPNEIIAVLNKHEIEFEDYAYQYGSIIVYIEDEKIQITSLREDINQVGRHTNIIYTNNWKKDSLRRDFTMNALYLSAEGDIEDYYNGQQDIEEKRISFIGNIEESLQEDYLRIYRYFRFLGLFDELNILNEYEKILNEHTLHSFNYLSNEIIRQEILKMFNMPYPLNCFYQSHQTQLKFKWIEIVKEHFIKTNYELGLNKCLNKIDNIIN
;
A
#
# COMPACT_ATOMS: atom_id res chain seq x y z
N MET A 1 20.15 12.50 -0.53
CA MET A 1 19.09 12.56 -1.57
C MET A 1 17.70 12.44 -0.95
N PHE A 2 17.46 11.44 -0.08
CA PHE A 2 16.19 11.26 0.66
C PHE A 2 15.64 12.52 1.32
N SER A 3 16.50 13.27 2.02
CA SER A 3 16.11 14.50 2.71
C SER A 3 15.49 15.55 1.77
N TYR A 4 15.93 15.67 0.51
CA TYR A 4 15.35 16.66 -0.41
C TYR A 4 13.90 16.32 -0.79
N SER A 5 13.64 15.07 -1.15
CA SER A 5 12.31 14.62 -1.58
C SER A 5 11.32 14.56 -0.41
N ILE A 6 11.78 14.19 0.78
CA ILE A 6 11.01 14.30 2.04
C ILE A 6 10.66 15.76 2.31
N ASN A 7 11.64 16.66 2.23
CA ASN A 7 11.38 18.09 2.39
C ASN A 7 10.41 18.61 1.34
N LYS A 8 10.48 18.14 0.09
CA LYS A 8 9.51 18.51 -0.96
C LYS A 8 8.09 18.08 -0.58
N LEU A 9 7.91 16.87 -0.04
CA LEU A 9 6.61 16.38 0.43
C LEU A 9 6.09 17.22 1.60
N LEU A 10 6.91 17.47 2.62
CA LEU A 10 6.55 18.28 3.80
C LEU A 10 6.33 19.76 3.47
N ASN A 11 6.91 20.26 2.37
CA ASN A 11 6.74 21.65 1.95
C ASN A 11 5.47 21.92 1.14
N LYS A 12 4.67 20.89 0.83
CA LYS A 12 3.33 21.09 0.25
C LYS A 12 2.47 21.94 1.18
N SER A 13 1.79 22.93 0.61
CA SER A 13 0.91 23.86 1.34
C SER A 13 -0.20 23.12 2.09
N SER A 14 -0.86 22.17 1.41
CA SER A 14 -1.89 21.28 1.96
C SER A 14 -1.40 20.51 3.21
N ILE A 15 -0.19 19.94 3.15
CA ILE A 15 0.41 19.16 4.23
C ILE A 15 0.79 20.05 5.41
N LYS A 16 1.45 21.19 5.16
CA LYS A 16 1.77 22.16 6.21
C LYS A 16 0.53 22.67 6.91
N PHE A 17 -0.51 22.97 6.13
CA PHE A 17 -1.77 23.43 6.65
C PHE A 17 -2.42 22.38 7.56
N LEU A 18 -2.49 21.12 7.12
CA LEU A 18 -3.03 20.04 7.96
C LEU A 18 -2.23 19.84 9.24
N PHE A 19 -0.89 19.79 9.17
CA PHE A 19 -0.07 19.69 10.38
C PHE A 19 -0.34 20.84 11.36
N ASP A 20 -0.40 22.08 10.88
CA ASP A 20 -0.66 23.26 11.71
C ASP A 20 -2.05 23.22 12.38
N ILE A 21 -3.13 22.89 11.65
CA ILE A 21 -4.47 22.86 12.27
C ILE A 21 -4.61 21.73 13.29
N PHE A 22 -4.03 20.55 13.02
CA PHE A 22 -4.07 19.42 13.96
C PHE A 22 -3.21 19.68 15.19
N GLU A 23 -2.04 20.32 15.03
CA GLU A 23 -1.19 20.74 16.15
C GLU A 23 -1.90 21.76 17.06
N ARG A 24 -2.59 22.76 16.48
CA ARG A 24 -3.38 23.74 17.25
C ARG A 24 -4.50 23.10 18.06
N ASP A 25 -5.01 21.96 17.61
CA ASP A 25 -6.01 21.15 18.32
C ASP A 25 -5.40 20.02 19.16
N GLN A 26 -4.08 20.02 19.35
CA GLN A 26 -3.33 19.04 20.15
C GLN A 26 -3.58 17.60 19.68
N LYS A 27 -3.73 17.41 18.37
CA LYS A 27 -3.88 16.12 17.71
C LYS A 27 -2.64 15.80 16.91
N GLU A 28 -2.05 14.64 17.17
CA GLU A 28 -0.87 14.20 16.45
C GLU A 28 -1.26 13.47 15.17
N ILE A 29 -0.71 13.91 14.05
CA ILE A 29 -0.84 13.26 12.75
C ILE A 29 0.54 12.99 12.15
N LYS A 30 0.65 11.98 11.29
CA LYS A 30 1.86 11.66 10.52
C LYS A 30 1.49 11.22 9.12
N LEU A 31 2.31 11.60 8.14
CA LEU A 31 2.22 11.00 6.81
C LEU A 31 2.63 9.53 6.90
N VAL A 32 2.01 8.65 6.11
CA VAL A 32 2.26 7.22 6.23
C VAL A 32 2.16 6.47 4.90
N GLY A 33 2.86 5.35 4.79
CA GLY A 33 2.64 4.41 3.70
C GLY A 33 3.18 4.87 2.36
N GLY A 34 2.34 4.82 1.32
CA GLY A 34 2.79 5.00 -0.06
C GLY A 34 3.46 6.35 -0.29
N CYS A 35 2.92 7.43 0.27
CA CYS A 35 3.48 8.76 0.11
C CYS A 35 4.86 8.92 0.74
N VAL A 36 5.12 8.27 1.89
CA VAL A 36 6.42 8.31 2.56
C VAL A 36 7.44 7.47 1.79
N ARG A 37 7.08 6.23 1.43
CA ARG A 37 7.91 5.35 0.58
C ARG A 37 8.30 6.04 -0.73
N ASP A 38 7.32 6.63 -1.42
CA ASP A 38 7.55 7.27 -2.70
C ASP A 38 8.43 8.52 -2.56
N ALA A 39 8.29 9.30 -1.49
CA ALA A 39 9.20 10.39 -1.20
C ALA A 39 10.64 9.91 -0.95
N ILE A 40 10.85 8.81 -0.22
CA ILE A 40 12.19 8.20 -0.05
C ILE A 40 12.73 7.76 -1.42
N LEU A 41 11.91 7.13 -2.25
CA LEU A 41 12.29 6.76 -3.62
C LEU A 41 12.43 7.95 -4.59
N SER A 42 12.26 9.19 -4.11
CA SER A 42 12.28 10.41 -4.94
C SER A 42 11.26 10.40 -6.09
N ARG A 43 10.08 9.86 -5.79
CA ARG A 43 8.93 9.76 -6.67
C ARG A 43 7.83 10.70 -6.21
N GLU A 44 7.07 11.24 -7.15
CA GLU A 44 5.88 12.02 -6.81
C GLU A 44 4.71 11.09 -6.48
N THR A 45 4.05 11.35 -5.36
CA THR A 45 2.76 10.74 -5.03
C THR A 45 1.64 11.75 -5.23
N LYS A 46 0.49 11.27 -5.70
CA LYS A 46 -0.77 12.04 -5.77
C LYS A 46 -1.74 11.65 -4.67
N ASP A 47 -1.59 10.46 -4.11
CA ASP A 47 -2.40 9.97 -3.00
C ASP A 47 -1.62 10.20 -1.71
N LEU A 48 -2.17 11.03 -0.83
CA LEU A 48 -1.58 11.39 0.45
C LEU A 48 -2.34 10.68 1.57
N ASP A 49 -1.64 9.83 2.30
CA ASP A 49 -2.20 9.11 3.45
C ASP A 49 -1.62 9.70 4.74
N ILE A 50 -2.51 10.07 5.64
CA ILE A 50 -2.19 10.55 6.99
C ILE A 50 -2.77 9.58 8.01
N ALA A 51 -1.97 9.20 8.98
CA ALA A 51 -2.43 8.50 10.17
C ALA A 51 -2.57 9.49 11.34
N ALA A 52 -3.64 9.37 12.11
CA ALA A 52 -3.99 10.29 13.18
C ALA A 52 -4.15 9.56 14.52
N ARG A 53 -3.48 10.08 15.56
CA ARG A 53 -3.62 9.60 16.95
C ARG A 53 -4.84 10.24 17.61
N CYS A 54 -6.00 10.03 17.02
CA CYS A 54 -7.32 10.41 17.52
C CYS A 54 -8.41 9.65 16.77
N GLU A 55 -9.60 9.57 17.33
CA GLU A 55 -10.73 8.86 16.71
C GLU A 55 -11.35 9.68 15.55
N PRO A 56 -12.12 9.05 14.64
CA PRO A 56 -12.66 9.74 13.47
C PRO A 56 -13.57 10.92 13.81
N ASN A 57 -14.31 10.86 14.91
CA ASN A 57 -15.13 11.98 15.37
C ASN A 57 -14.29 13.19 15.79
N GLU A 58 -13.09 12.95 16.32
CA GLU A 58 -12.17 14.02 16.69
C GLU A 58 -11.51 14.64 15.46
N ILE A 59 -11.20 13.81 14.44
CA ILE A 59 -10.78 14.29 13.11
C ILE A 59 -11.85 15.23 12.54
N ILE A 60 -13.11 14.78 12.51
CA ILE A 60 -14.25 15.58 12.03
C ILE A 60 -14.41 16.88 12.84
N ALA A 61 -14.20 16.84 14.16
CA ALA A 61 -14.28 18.03 14.99
C ALA A 61 -13.20 19.07 14.64
N VAL A 62 -11.95 18.62 14.39
CA VAL A 62 -10.86 19.50 13.91
C VAL A 62 -11.23 20.10 12.56
N LEU A 63 -11.65 19.27 11.60
CA LEU A 63 -11.99 19.74 10.26
C LEU A 63 -13.13 20.77 10.27
N ASN A 64 -14.21 20.51 11.02
CA ASN A 64 -15.31 21.48 11.17
C ASN A 64 -14.87 22.78 11.83
N LYS A 65 -14.00 22.71 12.86
CA LYS A 65 -13.51 23.90 13.57
C LYS A 65 -12.71 24.84 12.66
N HIS A 66 -11.99 24.29 11.69
CA HIS A 66 -11.21 25.05 10.71
C HIS A 66 -11.91 25.19 9.35
N GLU A 67 -13.22 24.93 9.29
CA GLU A 67 -14.07 25.13 8.11
C GLU A 67 -13.59 24.35 6.86
N ILE A 68 -13.08 23.13 7.06
CA ILE A 68 -12.60 22.25 5.99
C ILE A 68 -13.69 21.28 5.56
N GLU A 69 -14.02 21.30 4.27
CA GLU A 69 -14.93 20.32 3.67
C GLU A 69 -14.27 18.93 3.61
N PHE A 70 -15.07 17.90 3.87
CA PHE A 70 -14.62 16.51 3.89
C PHE A 70 -15.70 15.54 3.43
N GLU A 71 -15.25 14.37 2.99
CA GLU A 71 -16.08 13.21 2.67
C GLU A 71 -15.84 12.12 3.72
N ASP A 72 -16.92 11.58 4.28
CA ASP A 72 -16.89 10.60 5.37
C ASP A 72 -17.41 9.22 4.94
N TYR A 73 -17.54 8.94 3.64
CA TYR A 73 -17.98 7.64 3.15
C TYR A 73 -17.06 6.47 3.61
N ALA A 74 -15.82 6.77 3.99
CA ALA A 74 -14.84 5.82 4.53
C ALA A 74 -14.80 5.79 6.07
N TYR A 75 -15.74 6.47 6.75
CA TYR A 75 -15.79 6.59 8.21
C TYR A 75 -15.85 5.22 8.90
N GLN A 76 -16.59 4.25 8.33
CA GLN A 76 -16.67 2.89 8.86
C GLN A 76 -15.31 2.17 8.91
N TYR A 77 -14.34 2.64 8.13
CA TYR A 77 -12.95 2.16 8.15
C TYR A 77 -12.03 3.08 8.98
N GLY A 78 -12.58 4.06 9.69
CA GLY A 78 -11.82 5.04 10.47
C GLY A 78 -11.11 6.09 9.62
N SER A 79 -11.55 6.32 8.38
CA SER A 79 -10.92 7.26 7.45
C SER A 79 -11.87 8.39 7.05
N ILE A 80 -11.34 9.60 7.00
CA ILE A 80 -11.99 10.82 6.49
C ILE A 80 -11.16 11.33 5.32
N ILE A 81 -11.80 11.80 4.26
CA ILE A 81 -11.13 12.29 3.06
C ILE A 81 -11.34 13.78 2.95
N VAL A 82 -10.26 14.52 2.73
CA VAL A 82 -10.29 15.97 2.50
C VAL A 82 -9.68 16.28 1.14
N TYR A 83 -10.15 17.38 0.57
CA TYR A 83 -9.62 17.94 -0.66
C TYR A 83 -9.08 19.33 -0.34
N ILE A 84 -7.76 19.47 -0.36
CA ILE A 84 -7.09 20.74 -0.07
C ILE A 84 -6.28 21.09 -1.31
N GLU A 85 -6.64 22.20 -1.95
CA GLU A 85 -6.19 22.54 -3.29
C GLU A 85 -6.54 21.41 -4.29
N ASP A 86 -5.59 20.94 -5.10
CA ASP A 86 -5.78 19.84 -6.06
C ASP A 86 -5.37 18.47 -5.47
N GLU A 87 -5.23 18.36 -4.15
CA GLU A 87 -4.73 17.15 -3.49
C GLU A 87 -5.80 16.44 -2.69
N LYS A 88 -5.93 15.13 -2.96
CA LYS A 88 -6.76 14.22 -2.17
C LYS A 88 -5.94 13.69 -1.00
N ILE A 89 -6.42 13.92 0.22
CA ILE A 89 -5.74 13.50 1.44
C ILE A 89 -6.68 12.62 2.26
N GLN A 90 -6.24 11.43 2.59
CA GLN A 90 -6.97 10.50 3.44
C GLN A 90 -6.39 10.52 4.86
N ILE A 91 -7.17 11.00 5.82
CA ILE A 91 -6.80 11.04 7.24
C ILE A 91 -7.45 9.84 7.93
N THR A 92 -6.66 8.95 8.50
CA THR A 92 -7.12 7.68 9.08
C THR A 92 -6.70 7.58 10.54
N SER A 93 -7.66 7.32 11.42
CA SER A 93 -7.37 7.03 12.82
C SER A 93 -6.49 5.79 12.94
N LEU A 94 -5.52 5.86 13.85
CA LEU A 94 -4.71 4.70 14.24
C LEU A 94 -5.61 3.57 14.71
N ARG A 95 -5.34 2.37 14.20
CA ARG A 95 -6.17 1.22 14.49
C ARG A 95 -5.44 -0.11 14.45
N GLU A 96 -6.03 -1.08 15.13
CA GLU A 96 -5.74 -2.50 15.04
C GLU A 96 -6.90 -3.17 14.30
N ASP A 97 -6.55 -4.01 13.34
CA ASP A 97 -7.51 -4.85 12.62
C ASP A 97 -7.62 -6.19 13.40
N ILE A 98 -8.83 -6.59 13.79
CA ILE A 98 -9.10 -7.79 14.58
C ILE A 98 -10.15 -8.67 13.91
N ASN A 99 -10.05 -9.98 14.15
CA ASN A 99 -10.89 -11.00 13.49
C ASN A 99 -10.86 -10.89 11.96
N GLN A 100 -9.70 -10.52 11.42
CA GLN A 100 -9.54 -10.32 9.99
C GLN A 100 -9.57 -11.66 9.26
N VAL A 101 -10.51 -11.80 8.33
CA VAL A 101 -10.61 -12.96 7.43
C VAL A 101 -10.81 -12.43 6.01
N GLY A 102 -9.76 -12.47 5.20
CA GLY A 102 -9.72 -11.75 3.94
C GLY A 102 -10.02 -10.26 4.16
N ARG A 103 -10.90 -9.66 3.33
CA ARG A 103 -11.17 -8.21 3.42
C ARG A 103 -12.23 -7.82 4.46
N HIS A 104 -12.76 -8.78 5.22
CA HIS A 104 -13.63 -8.51 6.36
C HIS A 104 -12.78 -8.39 7.61
N THR A 105 -12.89 -7.25 8.31
CA THR A 105 -12.16 -6.98 9.55
C THR A 105 -12.97 -6.11 10.48
N ASN A 106 -12.80 -6.32 11.78
CA ASN A 106 -13.29 -5.42 12.81
C ASN A 106 -12.15 -4.48 13.21
N ILE A 107 -12.49 -3.24 13.57
CA ILE A 107 -11.50 -2.20 13.86
C ILE A 107 -11.54 -1.87 15.36
N ILE A 108 -10.36 -1.78 15.98
CA ILE A 108 -10.18 -1.19 17.31
C ILE A 108 -9.26 0.02 17.16
N TYR A 109 -9.72 1.20 17.55
CA TYR A 109 -8.86 2.40 17.57
C TYR A 109 -7.80 2.30 18.65
N THR A 110 -6.61 2.84 18.36
CA THR A 110 -5.44 2.75 19.25
C THR A 110 -4.67 4.05 19.22
N ASN A 111 -3.92 4.36 20.28
CA ASN A 111 -3.01 5.51 20.30
C ASN A 111 -1.55 5.10 20.02
N ASN A 112 -1.31 3.84 19.67
CA ASN A 112 0.03 3.27 19.51
C ASN A 112 0.40 3.11 18.03
N TRP A 113 1.37 3.90 17.56
CA TRP A 113 1.89 3.86 16.19
C TRP A 113 2.40 2.47 15.78
N LYS A 114 3.07 1.76 16.69
CA LYS A 114 3.57 0.40 16.45
C LYS A 114 2.44 -0.62 16.29
N LYS A 115 1.29 -0.39 16.90
CA LYS A 115 0.10 -1.26 16.73
C LYS A 115 -0.57 -1.02 15.38
N ASP A 116 -0.68 0.24 14.95
CA ASP A 116 -1.14 0.58 13.59
C ASP A 116 -0.19 0.09 12.50
N SER A 117 1.11 0.04 12.78
CA SER A 117 2.11 -0.39 11.81
C SER A 117 2.03 -1.90 11.53
N LEU A 118 1.61 -2.72 12.50
CA LEU A 118 1.47 -4.18 12.36
C LEU A 118 0.41 -4.61 11.33
N ARG A 119 -0.70 -3.87 11.18
CA ARG A 119 -1.77 -4.22 10.23
C ARG A 119 -1.42 -3.92 8.76
N ARG A 120 -0.25 -3.32 8.51
CA ARG A 120 0.20 -2.95 7.17
C ARG A 120 0.84 -4.14 6.48
N ASP A 121 0.89 -4.06 5.16
CA ASP A 121 1.31 -5.19 4.32
C ASP A 121 2.83 -5.38 4.31
N PHE A 122 3.58 -4.31 4.03
CA PHE A 122 5.03 -4.35 3.82
C PHE A 122 5.74 -3.35 4.72
N THR A 123 6.97 -3.69 5.12
CA THR A 123 7.84 -2.87 5.98
C THR A 123 7.98 -1.43 5.45
N MET A 124 8.28 -1.30 4.15
CA MET A 124 8.40 -0.01 3.46
C MET A 124 7.10 0.82 3.42
N ASN A 125 5.94 0.20 3.64
CA ASN A 125 4.64 0.88 3.70
C ASN A 125 4.19 1.18 5.14
N ALA A 126 5.01 0.84 6.14
CA ALA A 126 4.79 1.10 7.55
C ALA A 126 5.75 2.13 8.12
N LEU A 127 6.18 3.06 7.26
CA LEU A 127 6.99 4.23 7.60
C LEU A 127 6.07 5.41 7.91
N TYR A 128 6.33 6.10 9.01
CA TYR A 128 5.57 7.27 9.46
C TYR A 128 6.47 8.48 9.49
N LEU A 129 6.06 9.56 8.84
CA LEU A 129 6.83 10.80 8.71
C LEU A 129 6.14 11.93 9.49
N SER A 130 6.86 12.50 10.46
CA SER A 130 6.40 13.65 11.25
C SER A 130 6.55 14.98 10.49
N ALA A 131 5.96 16.06 11.05
CA ALA A 131 6.08 17.40 10.50
C ALA A 131 7.53 17.92 10.52
N GLU A 132 8.34 17.45 11.47
CA GLU A 132 9.75 17.80 11.66
C GLU A 132 10.68 17.06 10.68
N GLY A 133 10.17 16.03 9.99
CA GLY A 133 10.94 15.21 9.07
C GLY A 133 11.49 13.92 9.67
N ASP A 134 11.09 13.56 10.88
CA ASP A 134 11.50 12.31 11.51
C ASP A 134 10.70 11.13 10.95
N ILE A 135 11.41 10.06 10.60
CA ILE A 135 10.80 8.80 10.14
C ILE A 135 10.81 7.80 11.29
N GLU A 136 9.63 7.40 11.73
CA GLU A 136 9.45 6.23 12.59
C GLU A 136 9.36 4.97 11.72
N ASP A 137 10.33 4.08 11.93
CA ASP A 137 10.45 2.80 11.24
C ASP A 137 10.58 1.68 12.28
N TYR A 138 9.55 0.83 12.36
CA TYR A 138 9.47 -0.25 13.34
C TYR A 138 9.99 -1.59 12.79
N TYR A 139 10.24 -1.70 11.49
CA TYR A 139 10.49 -2.98 10.80
C TYR A 139 11.59 -2.91 9.73
N ASN A 140 12.47 -1.92 9.81
CA ASN A 140 13.56 -1.69 8.86
C ASN A 140 13.08 -1.45 7.42
N GLY A 141 11.92 -0.79 7.24
CA GLY A 141 11.40 -0.44 5.93
C GLY A 141 12.34 0.48 5.13
N GLN A 142 13.12 1.34 5.77
CA GLN A 142 14.14 2.15 5.09
C GLN A 142 15.26 1.28 4.53
N GLN A 143 15.74 0.30 5.30
CA GLN A 143 16.76 -0.65 4.85
C GLN A 143 16.23 -1.53 3.70
N ASP A 144 14.97 -1.99 3.79
CA ASP A 144 14.36 -2.75 2.71
C ASP A 144 14.24 -1.95 1.40
N ILE A 145 13.95 -0.65 1.49
CA ILE A 145 13.99 0.25 0.33
C ILE A 145 15.40 0.35 -0.26
N GLU A 146 16.42 0.54 0.58
CA GLU A 146 17.82 0.62 0.15
C GLU A 146 18.30 -0.68 -0.51
N GLU A 147 17.89 -1.83 0.04
CA GLU A 147 18.23 -3.15 -0.46
C GLU A 147 17.32 -3.62 -1.61
N LYS A 148 16.39 -2.77 -2.08
CA LYS A 148 15.43 -3.07 -3.15
C LYS A 148 14.65 -4.37 -2.90
N ARG A 149 14.24 -4.56 -1.64
CA ARG A 149 13.58 -5.76 -1.12
C ARG A 149 12.14 -5.45 -0.70
N ILE A 150 11.23 -6.38 -0.99
CA ILE A 150 9.84 -6.32 -0.51
C ILE A 150 9.67 -7.34 0.61
N SER A 151 9.55 -6.86 1.85
CA SER A 151 9.38 -7.71 3.04
C SER A 151 7.99 -7.52 3.65
N PHE A 152 7.33 -8.62 4.00
CA PHE A 152 6.08 -8.57 4.77
C PHE A 152 6.37 -8.18 6.22
N ILE A 153 5.41 -7.53 6.87
CA ILE A 153 5.45 -7.31 8.32
C ILE A 153 4.99 -8.60 9.01
N GLY A 154 5.80 -9.10 9.95
CA GLY A 154 5.51 -10.34 10.66
C GLY A 154 5.70 -11.59 9.81
N ASN A 155 4.87 -12.61 10.04
CA ASN A 155 4.90 -13.85 9.30
C ASN A 155 4.14 -13.70 7.96
N ILE A 156 4.76 -14.13 6.85
CA ILE A 156 4.15 -14.04 5.51
C ILE A 156 2.85 -14.84 5.39
N GLU A 157 2.77 -16.07 5.92
CA GLU A 157 1.56 -16.89 5.81
C GLU A 157 0.38 -16.24 6.53
N GLU A 158 0.60 -15.75 7.76
CA GLU A 158 -0.39 -14.98 8.52
C GLU A 158 -0.82 -13.72 7.76
N SER A 159 0.16 -12.97 7.25
CA SER A 159 -0.08 -11.75 6.48
C SER A 159 -0.93 -12.00 5.22
N LEU A 160 -0.72 -13.13 4.53
CA LEU A 160 -1.50 -13.48 3.34
C LEU A 160 -2.91 -13.98 3.68
N GLN A 161 -3.09 -14.67 4.81
CA GLN A 161 -4.41 -15.11 5.28
C GLN A 161 -5.28 -13.93 5.74
N GLU A 162 -4.65 -12.89 6.31
CA GLU A 162 -5.29 -11.62 6.62
C GLU A 162 -5.82 -10.94 5.36
N ASP A 163 -5.01 -10.77 4.32
CA ASP A 163 -5.46 -10.21 3.04
C ASP A 163 -4.71 -10.83 1.85
N TYR A 164 -5.40 -11.75 1.17
CA TYR A 164 -4.85 -12.42 -0.01
C TYR A 164 -4.51 -11.45 -1.15
N LEU A 165 -5.03 -10.22 -1.16
CA LEU A 165 -4.63 -9.22 -2.15
C LEU A 165 -3.16 -8.82 -2.00
N ARG A 166 -2.56 -9.04 -0.82
CA ARG A 166 -1.14 -8.77 -0.56
C ARG A 166 -0.21 -9.62 -1.44
N ILE A 167 -0.66 -10.79 -1.94
CA ILE A 167 0.08 -11.58 -2.94
C ILE A 167 0.32 -10.74 -4.21
N TYR A 168 -0.75 -10.16 -4.76
CA TYR A 168 -0.69 -9.36 -5.98
C TYR A 168 0.01 -8.02 -5.73
N ARG A 169 -0.16 -7.44 -4.52
CA ARG A 169 0.58 -6.23 -4.12
C ARG A 169 2.08 -6.49 -4.03
N TYR A 170 2.51 -7.65 -3.54
CA TYR A 170 3.92 -8.04 -3.51
C TYR A 170 4.52 -8.00 -4.92
N PHE A 171 3.90 -8.71 -5.87
CA PHE A 171 4.37 -8.70 -7.27
C PHE A 171 4.31 -7.30 -7.88
N ARG A 172 3.27 -6.51 -7.60
CA ARG A 172 3.20 -5.12 -8.05
C ARG A 172 4.38 -4.30 -7.53
N PHE A 173 4.73 -4.44 -6.26
CA PHE A 173 5.78 -3.61 -5.66
C PHE A 173 7.19 -4.02 -6.06
N LEU A 174 7.42 -5.23 -6.59
CA LEU A 174 8.67 -5.52 -7.29
C LEU A 174 8.92 -4.52 -8.43
N GLY A 175 7.87 -4.04 -9.11
CA GLY A 175 8.00 -3.03 -10.16
C GLY A 175 8.49 -1.65 -9.71
N LEU A 176 8.67 -1.41 -8.41
CA LEU A 176 9.23 -0.13 -7.90
C LEU A 176 10.71 0.03 -8.21
N PHE A 177 11.46 -1.07 -8.27
CA PHE A 177 12.91 -1.07 -8.36
C PHE A 177 13.38 -1.55 -9.72
N ASP A 178 14.52 -1.08 -10.19
CA ASP A 178 15.19 -1.53 -11.41
C ASP A 178 15.80 -2.91 -11.25
N GLU A 179 16.42 -3.15 -10.10
CA GLU A 179 17.02 -4.40 -9.68
C GLU A 179 16.31 -4.91 -8.43
N LEU A 180 16.24 -6.22 -8.28
CA LEU A 180 15.51 -6.85 -7.19
C LEU A 180 16.43 -7.67 -6.30
N ASN A 181 16.23 -7.55 -5.00
CA ASN A 181 16.67 -8.53 -4.03
C ASN A 181 15.49 -9.44 -3.67
N ILE A 182 15.30 -10.51 -4.46
CA ILE A 182 14.19 -11.44 -4.28
C ILE A 182 14.49 -12.39 -3.10
N LEU A 183 13.55 -12.45 -2.17
CA LEU A 183 13.52 -13.45 -1.10
C LEU A 183 12.98 -14.78 -1.66
N ASN A 184 13.89 -15.69 -2.00
CA ASN A 184 13.54 -16.98 -2.62
C ASN A 184 12.59 -17.82 -1.77
N GLU A 185 12.63 -17.66 -0.44
CA GLU A 185 11.73 -18.32 0.51
C GLU A 185 10.25 -17.95 0.30
N TYR A 186 9.95 -16.78 -0.25
CA TYR A 186 8.57 -16.33 -0.45
C TYR A 186 7.89 -17.00 -1.63
N GLU A 187 8.65 -17.42 -2.66
CA GLU A 187 8.07 -17.89 -3.91
C GLU A 187 7.12 -19.09 -3.69
N LYS A 188 7.57 -20.07 -2.90
CA LYS A 188 6.77 -21.26 -2.60
C LYS A 188 5.45 -20.88 -1.91
N ILE A 189 5.54 -20.04 -0.88
CA ILE A 189 4.40 -19.59 -0.07
C ILE A 189 3.41 -18.79 -0.93
N LEU A 190 3.89 -17.84 -1.72
CA LEU A 190 3.06 -17.02 -2.60
C LEU A 190 2.31 -17.88 -3.62
N ASN A 191 2.97 -18.87 -4.22
CA ASN A 191 2.35 -19.76 -5.20
C ASN A 191 1.25 -20.63 -4.58
N GLU A 192 1.50 -21.20 -3.39
CA GLU A 192 0.53 -21.99 -2.65
C GLU A 192 -0.71 -21.16 -2.27
N HIS A 193 -0.50 -19.96 -1.73
CA HIS A 193 -1.59 -19.07 -1.33
C HIS A 193 -2.33 -18.42 -2.51
N THR A 194 -1.71 -18.31 -3.69
CA THR A 194 -2.39 -17.78 -4.89
C THR A 194 -3.62 -18.62 -5.23
N LEU A 195 -3.54 -19.95 -5.15
CA LEU A 195 -4.69 -20.83 -5.40
C LEU A 195 -5.81 -20.60 -4.38
N HIS A 196 -5.46 -20.35 -3.12
CA HIS A 196 -6.43 -20.10 -2.05
C HIS A 196 -7.09 -18.73 -2.17
N SER A 197 -6.38 -17.74 -2.73
CA SER A 197 -6.87 -16.37 -2.91
C SER A 197 -8.18 -16.30 -3.71
N PHE A 198 -8.40 -17.24 -4.64
CA PHE A 198 -9.59 -17.29 -5.48
C PHE A 198 -10.90 -17.55 -4.73
N ASN A 199 -10.83 -18.05 -3.50
CA ASN A 199 -12.00 -18.23 -2.64
C ASN A 199 -12.43 -16.92 -1.95
N TYR A 200 -11.54 -15.92 -1.91
CA TYR A 200 -11.71 -14.68 -1.13
C TYR A 200 -11.66 -13.42 -1.98
N LEU A 201 -11.07 -13.49 -3.18
CA LEU A 201 -10.95 -12.37 -4.09
C LEU A 201 -11.79 -12.61 -5.35
N SER A 202 -12.52 -11.58 -5.77
CA SER A 202 -13.17 -11.59 -7.08
C SER A 202 -12.14 -11.42 -8.20
N ASN A 203 -12.45 -11.98 -9.37
CA ASN A 203 -11.66 -11.79 -10.58
C ASN A 203 -11.44 -10.30 -10.91
N GLU A 204 -12.41 -9.44 -10.60
CA GLU A 204 -12.29 -8.00 -10.82
C GLU A 204 -11.25 -7.36 -9.91
N ILE A 205 -11.21 -7.72 -8.62
CA ILE A 205 -10.19 -7.21 -7.69
C ILE A 205 -8.78 -7.65 -8.12
N ILE A 206 -8.62 -8.93 -8.49
CA ILE A 206 -7.33 -9.45 -8.99
C ILE A 206 -6.92 -8.69 -10.27
N ARG A 207 -7.84 -8.52 -11.22
CA ARG A 207 -7.59 -7.80 -12.47
C ARG A 207 -7.17 -6.35 -12.23
N GLN A 208 -7.84 -5.64 -11.33
CA GLN A 208 -7.49 -4.25 -10.99
C GLN A 208 -6.08 -4.14 -10.42
N GLU A 209 -5.67 -5.08 -9.56
CA GLU A 209 -4.31 -5.07 -9.00
C GLU A 209 -3.26 -5.40 -10.07
N ILE A 210 -3.52 -6.36 -10.95
CA ILE A 210 -2.65 -6.67 -12.10
C ILE A 210 -2.54 -5.46 -13.04
N LEU A 211 -3.62 -4.72 -13.28
CA LEU A 211 -3.57 -3.53 -14.14
C LEU A 211 -2.62 -2.45 -13.60
N LYS A 212 -2.50 -2.32 -12.27
CA LYS A 212 -1.56 -1.38 -11.65
C LYS A 212 -0.10 -1.79 -11.89
N MET A 213 0.20 -3.09 -12.07
CA MET A 213 1.56 -3.58 -12.35
C MET A 213 2.14 -2.99 -13.64
N PHE A 214 1.30 -2.80 -14.66
CA PHE A 214 1.73 -2.19 -15.93
C PHE A 214 2.10 -0.71 -15.80
N ASN A 215 1.65 -0.03 -14.75
CA ASN A 215 1.94 1.38 -14.49
C ASN A 215 3.13 1.56 -13.53
N MET A 216 3.77 0.48 -13.12
CA MET A 216 4.96 0.55 -12.28
C MET A 216 6.16 1.06 -13.10
N PRO A 217 7.16 1.69 -12.46
CA PRO A 217 8.36 2.20 -13.14
C PRO A 217 9.12 1.11 -13.92
N TYR A 218 9.20 -0.08 -13.35
CA TYR A 218 9.85 -1.25 -13.93
C TYR A 218 8.82 -2.37 -14.05
N PRO A 219 7.83 -2.25 -14.96
CA PRO A 219 6.66 -3.13 -14.97
C PRO A 219 7.03 -4.59 -15.22
N LEU A 220 8.13 -4.85 -15.94
CA LEU A 220 8.64 -6.21 -16.15
C LEU A 220 8.98 -6.91 -14.83
N ASN A 221 9.51 -6.19 -13.83
CA ASN A 221 9.83 -6.78 -12.52
C ASN A 221 8.60 -7.31 -11.77
N CYS A 222 7.38 -6.95 -12.19
CA CYS A 222 6.16 -7.53 -11.62
C CYS A 222 5.86 -8.94 -12.16
N PHE A 223 6.44 -9.31 -13.30
CA PHE A 223 6.04 -10.49 -14.06
C PHE A 223 7.17 -11.53 -14.21
N TYR A 224 8.43 -11.13 -14.12
CA TYR A 224 9.59 -12.00 -14.35
C TYR A 224 10.51 -12.10 -13.14
N GLN A 225 11.01 -13.31 -12.89
CA GLN A 225 12.06 -13.61 -11.92
C GLN A 225 13.44 -13.20 -12.42
N SER A 226 13.65 -13.30 -13.74
CA SER A 226 14.86 -12.85 -14.41
C SER A 226 14.56 -12.51 -15.86
N HIS A 227 14.90 -11.28 -16.26
CA HIS A 227 14.75 -10.83 -17.66
C HIS A 227 15.70 -11.55 -18.60
N GLN A 228 16.84 -12.03 -18.09
CA GLN A 228 17.84 -12.72 -18.90
C GLN A 228 17.37 -14.10 -19.35
N THR A 229 16.51 -14.76 -18.57
CA THR A 229 16.00 -16.11 -18.85
C THR A 229 14.54 -16.14 -19.27
N GLN A 230 13.87 -14.97 -19.37
CA GLN A 230 12.44 -14.84 -19.63
C GLN A 230 11.56 -15.70 -18.69
N LEU A 231 12.05 -15.96 -17.47
CA LEU A 231 11.36 -16.84 -16.53
C LEU A 231 10.23 -16.07 -15.84
N LYS A 232 8.98 -16.38 -16.22
CA LYS A 232 7.78 -15.81 -15.60
C LYS A 232 7.61 -16.30 -14.17
N PHE A 233 7.03 -15.46 -13.32
CA PHE A 233 6.50 -15.96 -12.05
C PHE A 233 5.35 -16.93 -12.29
N LYS A 234 5.33 -18.02 -11.51
CA LYS A 234 4.33 -19.08 -11.60
C LYS A 234 2.89 -18.61 -11.32
N TRP A 235 2.70 -17.55 -10.54
CA TRP A 235 1.36 -16.99 -10.28
C TRP A 235 0.62 -16.59 -11.56
N ILE A 236 1.34 -16.19 -12.63
CA ILE A 236 0.74 -15.74 -13.90
C ILE A 236 -0.04 -16.88 -14.53
N GLU A 237 0.56 -18.07 -14.61
CA GLU A 237 -0.08 -19.25 -15.19
C GLU A 237 -1.24 -19.73 -14.31
N ILE A 238 -1.07 -19.70 -12.98
CA ILE A 238 -2.14 -20.05 -12.02
C ILE A 238 -3.37 -19.15 -12.21
N VAL A 239 -3.19 -17.83 -12.35
CA VAL A 239 -4.29 -16.88 -12.57
C VAL A 239 -4.89 -17.04 -13.98
N LYS A 240 -4.08 -17.37 -14.98
CA LYS A 240 -4.55 -17.63 -16.34
C LYS A 240 -5.50 -18.81 -16.40
N GLU A 241 -5.11 -19.92 -15.79
CA GLU A 241 -5.97 -21.10 -15.66
C GLU A 241 -7.26 -20.77 -14.90
N HIS A 242 -7.18 -19.97 -13.84
CA HIS A 242 -8.36 -19.56 -13.09
C HIS A 242 -9.33 -18.69 -13.91
N PHE A 243 -8.83 -17.70 -14.64
CA PHE A 243 -9.66 -16.84 -15.50
C PHE A 243 -10.30 -17.62 -16.65
N ILE A 244 -9.59 -18.60 -17.22
CA ILE A 244 -10.17 -19.53 -18.21
C ILE A 244 -11.29 -20.35 -17.57
N LYS A 245 -11.02 -20.98 -16.42
CA LYS A 245 -11.99 -21.83 -15.71
C LYS A 245 -13.27 -21.08 -15.32
N THR A 246 -13.15 -19.78 -15.04
CA THR A 246 -14.27 -18.91 -14.65
C THR A 246 -14.86 -18.10 -15.80
N ASN A 247 -14.46 -18.37 -17.05
CA ASN A 247 -14.88 -17.66 -18.27
C ASN A 247 -14.71 -16.12 -18.17
N TYR A 248 -13.64 -15.67 -17.53
CA TYR A 248 -13.37 -14.25 -17.32
C TYR A 248 -12.53 -13.64 -18.46
N GLU A 249 -13.13 -13.53 -19.63
CA GLU A 249 -12.47 -13.06 -20.86
C GLU A 249 -11.87 -11.66 -20.74
N LEU A 250 -12.52 -10.77 -19.97
CA LEU A 250 -12.03 -9.42 -19.75
C LEU A 250 -10.64 -9.43 -19.10
N GLY A 251 -10.42 -10.29 -18.10
CA GLY A 251 -9.13 -10.44 -17.43
C GLY A 251 -8.05 -11.02 -18.36
N LEU A 252 -8.42 -12.02 -19.17
CA LEU A 252 -7.51 -12.62 -20.16
C LEU A 252 -7.04 -11.56 -21.17
N ASN A 253 -7.98 -10.87 -21.81
CA ASN A 253 -7.69 -9.95 -22.90
C ASN A 253 -7.02 -8.65 -22.44
N LYS A 254 -7.38 -8.14 -21.25
CA LYS A 254 -6.84 -6.86 -20.76
C LYS A 254 -5.56 -7.01 -19.95
N CYS A 255 -5.30 -8.18 -19.38
CA CYS A 255 -4.13 -8.41 -18.51
C CYS A 255 -3.23 -9.51 -19.07
N LEU A 256 -3.64 -10.77 -19.00
CA LEU A 256 -2.70 -11.89 -19.14
C LEU A 256 -2.17 -12.03 -20.58
N ASN A 257 -3.00 -11.81 -21.59
CA ASN A 257 -2.55 -11.79 -22.99
C ASN A 257 -1.59 -10.64 -23.27
N LYS A 258 -1.72 -9.51 -22.55
CA LYS A 258 -0.74 -8.41 -22.66
C LYS A 258 0.60 -8.78 -22.04
N ILE A 259 0.60 -9.51 -20.92
CA ILE A 259 1.84 -10.02 -20.31
C ILE A 259 2.55 -10.94 -21.32
N ASP A 260 1.81 -11.83 -21.99
CA ASP A 260 2.38 -12.72 -23.00
C ASP A 260 2.94 -11.95 -24.21
N ASN A 261 2.31 -10.85 -24.64
CA ASN A 261 2.79 -10.01 -25.74
C ASN A 261 4.01 -9.14 -25.38
N ILE A 262 4.34 -8.97 -24.10
CA ILE A 262 5.56 -8.28 -23.67
C ILE A 262 6.78 -9.22 -23.77
N ILE A 263 6.54 -10.54 -23.88
CA ILE A 263 7.56 -11.60 -23.86
C ILE A 263 7.99 -12.01 -25.27
N ASN A 264 7.04 -12.03 -26.20
CA ASN A 264 7.24 -12.42 -27.60
C ASN A 264 7.54 -11.20 -28.48
#